data_AF-A0A941QYH4-F1
#
_entry.id   AF-A0A941QYH4-F1
#
_cell.length_a   1.000
_cell.length_b   1.000
_cell.length_c   1.000
_cell.angle_alpha   90.00
_cell.angle_beta   90.00
_cell.angle_gamma   90.00
#
_symmetry.space_group_name_H-M   'P 1'
#
loop_
_entity.id
_entity.type
_entity.pdbx_description
1 polymer ?
#
loop_
_entity_poly.entity_id
_entity_poly.type
_entity_poly.pdbx_seq_one_letter_code
_entity_poly.pdbx_strand_id
1 'polypeptide(L)'
;MMMVFLVVRKSSALTVSRLKLAISLFTCLTGTLGILYWLLQDGGRISVGTPLINMYALLMTFAAGQVMFFCIAGGIDDRLRRYYMACFFIGVGGVFASGSKSAILALICIFLALSIQAILKNRRRLIQVLILFSPLILFGMIMNPFSRIEAMLKNVELFSSGEMEIEARSVTSTGQRIQMYQAAITAIQGDPLLGNGTWRLGDIFPDQLESGELSITTERYVHVHNELLQAWMTRGIPGVLMLMLLFLTPLWAVRSRDVFRKTSIYITLFVYLVFALFEAPLNPTITYTFFMIIISLLLACRTGGQSDKQIQP
;
A
#
# COMPACT_ATOMS: atom_id res chain seq x y z
N MET A 1 -15.45 15.35 4.41
CA MET A 1 -14.52 15.40 3.25
C MET A 1 -14.30 16.82 2.73
N MET A 2 -15.33 17.48 2.17
CA MET A 2 -15.25 18.88 1.71
C MET A 2 -14.79 19.82 2.83
N MET A 3 -15.26 19.60 4.07
CA MET A 3 -14.87 20.41 5.23
C MET A 3 -13.38 20.31 5.57
N VAL A 4 -12.79 19.09 5.63
CA VAL A 4 -11.35 18.91 5.88
C VAL A 4 -10.52 19.53 4.74
N PHE A 5 -10.89 19.28 3.49
CA PHE A 5 -10.20 19.87 2.34
C PHE A 5 -10.29 21.41 2.35
N LEU A 6 -11.46 21.99 2.64
CA LEU A 6 -11.66 23.43 2.69
C LEU A 6 -10.92 24.08 3.86
N VAL A 7 -10.96 23.48 5.05
CA VAL A 7 -10.22 23.94 6.23
C VAL A 7 -8.71 23.91 5.97
N VAL A 8 -8.22 22.79 5.42
CA VAL A 8 -6.81 22.61 5.10
C VAL A 8 -6.35 23.58 4.00
N ARG A 9 -7.14 23.78 2.94
CA ARG A 9 -6.81 24.70 1.84
C ARG A 9 -6.77 26.16 2.29
N LYS A 10 -7.64 26.54 3.24
CA LYS A 10 -7.65 27.88 3.84
C LYS A 10 -6.52 28.10 4.85
N SER A 11 -5.99 27.03 5.45
CA SER A 11 -4.86 27.13 6.39
C SER A 11 -3.57 27.59 5.68
N SER A 12 -2.96 28.66 6.19
CA SER A 12 -1.62 29.08 5.79
C SER A 12 -0.52 28.13 6.30
N ALA A 13 -0.86 27.19 7.19
CA ALA A 13 0.09 26.32 7.86
C ALA A 13 0.50 25.09 7.04
N LEU A 14 -0.22 24.70 5.99
CA LEU A 14 0.10 23.50 5.21
C LEU A 14 0.96 23.82 3.98
N THR A 15 2.27 23.61 4.12
CA THR A 15 3.26 23.77 3.04
C THR A 15 3.84 22.42 2.62
N VAL A 16 4.31 22.32 1.37
CA VAL A 16 5.01 21.13 0.87
C VAL A 16 6.18 20.73 1.78
N SER A 17 6.94 21.69 2.31
CA SER A 17 8.08 21.41 3.20
C SER A 17 7.64 20.76 4.51
N ARG A 18 6.54 21.24 5.12
CA ARG A 18 5.98 20.65 6.35
C ARG A 18 5.42 19.25 6.09
N LEU A 19 4.78 19.03 4.95
CA LEU A 19 4.29 17.70 4.59
C LEU A 19 5.45 16.70 4.38
N LYS A 20 6.52 17.11 3.69
CA LYS A 20 7.73 16.29 3.53
C LYS A 20 8.32 15.91 4.89
N LEU A 21 8.45 16.89 5.79
CA LEU A 21 8.97 16.67 7.14
C LEU A 21 8.09 15.69 7.94
N ALA A 22 6.76 15.90 7.92
CA ALA A 22 5.83 15.02 8.62
C ALA A 22 5.91 13.56 8.13
N ILE A 23 5.97 13.36 6.81
CA ILE A 23 6.12 12.03 6.21
C ILE A 23 7.46 11.42 6.62
N SER A 24 8.56 12.17 6.56
CA SER A 24 9.89 11.66 6.96
C SER A 24 9.98 11.31 8.45
N LEU A 25 9.39 12.12 9.33
CA LEU A 25 9.30 11.81 10.77
C LEU A 25 8.47 10.55 11.02
N PHE A 26 7.33 10.42 10.34
CA PHE A 26 6.52 9.21 10.41
C PHE A 26 7.30 7.97 9.95
N THR A 27 8.05 8.07 8.84
CA THR A 27 8.90 6.97 8.34
C THR A 27 9.94 6.55 9.38
N CYS A 28 10.63 7.50 10.00
CA CYS A 28 11.64 7.19 11.02
C CYS A 28 11.01 6.54 12.25
N LEU A 29 9.99 7.18 12.84
CA LEU A 29 9.37 6.69 14.07
C LEU A 29 8.79 5.29 13.87
N THR A 30 7.95 5.14 12.85
CA THR A 30 7.19 3.91 12.61
C THR A 30 8.09 2.80 12.06
N GLY A 31 9.06 3.14 11.21
CA GLY A 31 10.04 2.19 10.69
C GLY A 31 10.98 1.67 11.78
N THR A 32 11.49 2.54 12.66
CA THR A 32 12.30 2.12 13.80
C THR A 32 11.50 1.24 14.74
N LEU A 33 10.26 1.63 15.09
CA LEU A 33 9.39 0.80 15.92
C LEU A 33 9.15 -0.58 15.30
N GLY A 34 8.95 -0.67 13.99
CA GLY A 34 8.76 -1.95 13.33
C GLY A 34 10.00 -2.83 13.30
N ILE A 35 11.19 -2.25 13.07
CA ILE A 35 12.46 -2.97 13.16
C ILE A 35 12.70 -3.47 14.59
N LEU A 36 12.48 -2.61 15.59
CA LEU A 36 12.60 -2.99 17.00
C LEU A 36 11.63 -4.11 17.36
N TYR A 37 10.38 -4.02 16.91
CA TYR A 37 9.40 -5.06 17.14
C TYR A 37 9.85 -6.39 16.51
N TRP A 38 10.36 -6.36 15.28
CA TRP A 38 10.88 -7.55 14.61
C TRP A 38 12.06 -8.18 15.37
N LEU A 39 12.96 -7.35 15.91
CA LEU A 39 14.08 -7.82 16.75
C LEU A 39 13.60 -8.42 18.07
N LEU A 40 12.65 -7.76 18.75
CA LEU A 40 12.12 -8.21 20.04
C LEU A 40 11.29 -9.49 19.95
N GLN A 41 10.87 -9.88 18.75
CA GLN A 41 10.05 -11.06 18.49
C GLN A 41 10.83 -12.16 17.78
N ASP A 42 12.17 -12.12 17.82
CA ASP A 42 13.07 -13.10 17.20
C ASP A 42 12.73 -13.37 15.71
N GLY A 43 12.42 -12.31 14.98
CA GLY A 43 12.03 -12.38 13.58
C GLY A 43 10.51 -12.49 13.34
N GLY A 44 9.72 -12.46 14.41
CA GLY A 44 8.27 -12.38 14.38
C GLY A 44 7.78 -11.08 13.73
N ARG A 45 6.66 -11.18 13.00
CA ARG A 45 6.05 -10.03 12.32
C ARG A 45 5.21 -9.22 13.29
N ILE A 46 5.03 -7.94 12.97
CA ILE A 46 4.05 -7.02 13.56
C ILE A 46 2.64 -7.51 13.23
N SER A 47 2.20 -8.62 13.86
CA SER A 47 0.89 -9.28 13.79
C SER A 47 1.02 -10.78 14.09
N VAL A 48 1.10 -11.15 15.36
CA VAL A 48 0.42 -12.37 15.78
C VAL A 48 -0.97 -11.93 16.25
N GLY A 49 -1.98 -12.08 15.38
CA GLY A 49 -3.40 -12.01 15.78
C GLY A 49 -4.20 -10.72 15.54
N THR A 50 -3.74 -9.74 14.75
CA THR A 50 -4.56 -8.53 14.45
C THR A 50 -4.51 -8.07 12.97
N PRO A 51 -5.54 -7.36 12.47
CA PRO A 51 -5.56 -6.80 11.09
C PRO A 51 -4.48 -5.73 10.80
N LEU A 52 -3.64 -5.41 11.79
CA LEU A 52 -2.70 -4.29 11.78
C LEU A 52 -1.53 -4.47 10.81
N ILE A 53 -1.20 -5.70 10.38
CA ILE A 53 -0.06 -5.95 9.49
C ILE A 53 -0.20 -5.28 8.13
N ASN A 54 -1.36 -5.42 7.50
CA ASN A 54 -1.60 -4.89 6.16
C ASN A 54 -1.67 -3.36 6.19
N MET A 55 -2.22 -2.81 7.28
CA MET A 55 -2.19 -1.37 7.53
C MET A 55 -0.77 -0.85 7.68
N TYR A 56 0.01 -1.42 8.61
CA TYR A 56 1.39 -1.01 8.83
C TYR A 56 2.22 -1.13 7.55
N ALA A 57 2.10 -2.25 6.84
CA ALA A 57 2.81 -2.50 5.58
C ALA A 57 2.47 -1.45 4.51
N LEU A 58 1.19 -1.11 4.36
CA LEU A 58 0.72 -0.08 3.42
C LEU A 58 1.30 1.29 3.76
N LEU A 59 1.17 1.70 5.03
CA LEU A 59 1.65 3.01 5.51
C LEU A 59 3.16 3.15 5.34
N MET A 60 3.92 2.11 5.68
CA MET A 60 5.38 2.12 5.52
C MET A 60 5.81 2.12 4.06
N THR A 61 5.12 1.37 3.20
CA THR A 61 5.42 1.36 1.75
C THR A 61 5.16 2.74 1.14
N PHE A 62 4.02 3.34 1.47
CA PHE A 62 3.70 4.72 1.11
C PHE A 62 4.81 5.67 1.56
N ALA A 63 5.16 5.66 2.84
CA ALA A 63 6.09 6.62 3.41
C ALA A 63 7.53 6.43 2.86
N ALA A 64 7.99 5.19 2.70
CA ALA A 64 9.28 4.88 2.09
C ALA A 64 9.34 5.34 0.62
N GLY A 65 8.27 5.09 -0.16
CA GLY A 65 8.18 5.56 -1.55
C GLY A 65 8.22 7.10 -1.66
N GLN A 66 7.51 7.81 -0.79
CA GLN A 66 7.54 9.27 -0.75
C GLN A 66 8.93 9.81 -0.39
N VAL A 67 9.56 9.26 0.65
CA VAL A 67 10.90 9.68 1.08
C VAL A 67 11.95 9.38 0.01
N MET A 68 11.85 8.25 -0.70
CA MET A 68 12.70 7.98 -1.86
C MET A 68 12.57 9.06 -2.93
N PHE A 69 11.33 9.45 -3.25
CA PHE A 69 11.09 10.54 -4.18
C PHE A 69 11.73 11.85 -3.67
N PHE A 70 11.63 12.14 -2.37
CA PHE A 70 12.25 13.34 -1.80
C PHE A 70 13.79 13.32 -1.91
N CYS A 71 14.44 12.15 -1.83
CA CYS A 71 15.89 12.01 -2.06
C CYS A 71 16.32 12.36 -3.49
N ILE A 72 15.47 12.01 -4.47
CA ILE A 72 15.79 12.11 -5.90
C ILE A 72 15.34 13.46 -6.48
N ALA A 73 14.38 14.13 -5.82
CA ALA A 73 13.91 15.45 -6.19
C ALA A 73 15.07 16.45 -6.38
N GLY A 74 15.00 17.24 -7.46
CA GLY A 74 15.98 18.28 -7.74
C GLY A 74 15.85 19.49 -6.80
N GLY A 75 16.92 20.28 -6.68
CA GLY A 75 16.88 21.55 -5.95
C GLY A 75 16.87 21.42 -4.42
N ILE A 76 17.27 20.26 -3.89
CA ILE A 76 17.44 20.04 -2.45
C ILE A 76 18.92 20.12 -2.04
N ASP A 77 19.18 20.73 -0.90
CA ASP A 77 20.50 20.75 -0.26
C ASP A 77 20.99 19.32 0.07
N ASP A 78 22.30 19.13 0.06
CA ASP A 78 22.94 17.83 0.30
C ASP A 78 22.74 17.35 1.73
N ARG A 79 22.69 18.24 2.73
CA ARG A 79 22.38 17.87 4.12
C ARG A 79 20.96 17.29 4.21
N LEU A 80 19.99 17.96 3.59
CA LEU A 80 18.60 17.51 3.57
C LEU A 80 18.43 16.22 2.76
N ARG A 81 19.20 16.05 1.68
CA ARG A 81 19.24 14.81 0.90
C ARG A 81 19.73 13.63 1.74
N ARG A 82 20.82 13.80 2.50
CA ARG A 82 21.33 12.76 3.42
C ARG A 82 20.31 12.41 4.51
N TYR A 83 19.60 13.40 5.03
CA TYR A 83 18.48 13.16 5.96
C TYR A 83 17.42 12.25 5.34
N TYR A 84 16.92 12.55 4.14
CA TYR A 84 15.94 11.69 3.48
C TYR A 84 16.50 10.31 3.13
N MET A 85 17.78 10.19 2.80
CA MET A 85 18.40 8.87 2.57
C MET A 85 18.40 8.01 3.85
N ALA A 86 18.69 8.60 5.01
CA ALA A 86 18.59 7.91 6.30
C ALA A 86 17.13 7.51 6.61
N CYS A 87 16.17 8.40 6.38
CA CYS A 87 14.75 8.10 6.50
C CYS A 87 14.32 6.96 5.57
N PHE A 88 14.82 6.93 4.33
CA PHE A 88 14.53 5.85 3.38
C PHE A 88 15.08 4.51 3.87
N PHE A 89 16.31 4.50 4.40
CA PHE A 89 16.92 3.30 4.95
C PHE A 89 16.07 2.68 6.07
N ILE A 90 15.64 3.51 7.03
CA ILE A 90 14.74 3.10 8.11
C ILE A 90 13.38 2.66 7.56
N GLY A 91 12.86 3.38 6.56
CA GLY A 91 11.60 3.06 5.90
C GLY A 91 11.61 1.69 5.23
N VAL A 92 12.68 1.35 4.50
CA VAL A 92 12.88 0.03 3.90
C VAL A 92 12.90 -1.05 4.98
N GLY A 93 13.67 -0.86 6.05
CA GLY A 93 13.68 -1.82 7.16
C GLY A 93 12.29 -2.01 7.78
N GLY A 94 11.53 -0.94 7.94
CA GLY A 94 10.14 -1.02 8.37
C GLY A 94 9.24 -1.79 7.41
N VAL A 95 9.39 -1.61 6.08
CA VAL A 95 8.64 -2.40 5.09
C VAL A 95 8.98 -3.88 5.19
N PHE A 96 10.26 -4.25 5.30
CA PHE A 96 10.65 -5.66 5.43
C PHE A 96 10.23 -6.25 6.79
N ALA A 97 10.21 -5.46 7.87
CA ALA A 97 9.68 -5.86 9.18
C ALA A 97 8.19 -6.23 9.15
N SER A 98 7.42 -5.67 8.20
CA SER A 98 6.03 -6.12 7.99
C SER A 98 5.98 -7.56 7.46
N GLY A 99 7.00 -8.00 6.72
CA GLY A 99 7.01 -9.25 5.97
C GLY A 99 5.92 -9.35 4.89
N SER A 100 5.21 -8.27 4.57
CA SER A 100 4.18 -8.28 3.54
C SER A 100 4.82 -8.35 2.14
N LYS A 101 4.44 -9.38 1.38
CA LYS A 101 4.95 -9.61 0.03
C LYS A 101 4.50 -8.51 -0.94
N SER A 102 3.24 -8.05 -0.83
CA SER A 102 2.69 -6.97 -1.64
C SER A 102 3.37 -5.63 -1.33
N ALA A 103 3.73 -5.40 -0.08
CA ALA A 103 4.48 -4.21 0.35
C ALA A 103 5.89 -4.15 -0.27
N ILE A 104 6.62 -5.26 -0.19
CA ILE A 104 7.96 -5.39 -0.79
C ILE A 104 7.88 -5.20 -2.31
N LEU A 105 6.90 -5.86 -2.97
CA LEU A 105 6.68 -5.72 -4.41
C LEU A 105 6.41 -4.26 -4.81
N ALA A 106 5.47 -3.59 -4.12
CA ALA A 106 5.14 -2.20 -4.38
C ALA A 106 6.37 -1.29 -4.22
N LEU A 107 7.17 -1.49 -3.15
CA LEU A 107 8.38 -0.72 -2.92
C LEU A 107 9.42 -0.93 -4.02
N ILE A 108 9.64 -2.18 -4.47
CA ILE A 108 10.57 -2.48 -5.57
C ILE A 108 10.13 -1.79 -6.87
N CYS A 109 8.84 -1.85 -7.21
CA CYS A 109 8.32 -1.19 -8.41
C CYS A 109 8.50 0.34 -8.35
N ILE A 110 8.20 0.97 -7.20
CA ILE A 110 8.45 2.40 -6.98
C ILE A 110 9.94 2.70 -7.10
N PHE A 111 10.79 1.87 -6.49
CA PHE A 111 12.23 2.03 -6.53
C PHE A 111 12.77 2.00 -7.95
N LEU A 112 12.37 1.01 -8.75
CA LEU A 112 12.77 0.89 -10.14
C LEU A 112 12.30 2.08 -10.97
N ALA A 113 11.02 2.45 -10.87
CA ALA A 113 10.45 3.57 -11.63
C ALA A 113 11.17 4.90 -11.34
N LEU A 114 11.39 5.22 -10.07
CA LEU A 114 12.08 6.44 -9.66
C LEU A 114 13.57 6.40 -10.00
N SER A 115 14.22 5.24 -9.90
CA SER A 115 15.64 5.06 -10.25
C SER A 115 15.88 5.24 -11.75
N ILE A 116 15.05 4.62 -12.59
CA ILE A 116 15.09 4.77 -14.04
C ILE A 116 14.89 6.25 -14.39
N GLN A 117 13.87 6.91 -13.83
CA GLN A 117 13.63 8.33 -14.06
C GLN A 117 14.82 9.20 -13.64
N ALA A 118 15.44 8.93 -12.49
CA ALA A 118 16.59 9.68 -11.98
C ALA A 118 17.81 9.56 -12.90
N ILE A 119 18.13 8.34 -13.33
CA ILE A 119 19.30 8.03 -14.17
C ILE A 119 19.11 8.58 -15.58
N LEU A 120 17.91 8.42 -16.16
CA LEU A 120 17.58 8.98 -17.48
C LEU A 120 17.69 10.50 -17.49
N LYS A 121 17.30 11.17 -16.40
CA LYS A 121 17.42 12.63 -16.27
C LYS A 121 18.86 13.09 -16.06
N ASN A 122 19.64 12.34 -15.28
CA ASN A 122 21.05 12.65 -15.03
C ASN A 122 21.81 11.37 -14.65
N ARG A 123 22.66 10.86 -15.56
CA ARG A 123 23.43 9.63 -15.36
C ARG A 123 24.32 9.66 -14.10
N ARG A 124 24.74 10.83 -13.61
CA ARG A 124 25.50 10.96 -12.35
C ARG A 124 24.72 10.51 -11.12
N ARG A 125 23.38 10.42 -11.21
CA ARG A 125 22.52 9.89 -10.14
C ARG A 125 22.67 8.38 -9.93
N LEU A 126 23.38 7.66 -10.81
CA LEU A 126 23.63 6.23 -10.65
C LEU A 126 24.23 5.89 -9.28
N ILE A 127 25.25 6.62 -8.83
CA ILE A 127 25.88 6.39 -7.52
C ILE A 127 24.86 6.52 -6.39
N GLN A 128 24.01 7.55 -6.45
CA GLN A 128 22.94 7.74 -5.46
C GLN A 128 21.94 6.58 -5.48
N VAL A 129 21.55 6.10 -6.67
CA VAL A 129 20.65 4.94 -6.82
C VAL A 129 21.28 3.68 -6.22
N LEU A 130 22.57 3.42 -6.47
CA LEU A 130 23.27 2.27 -5.88
C LEU A 130 23.29 2.35 -4.34
N ILE A 131 23.51 3.54 -3.79
CA ILE A 131 23.43 3.74 -2.33
C ILE A 131 22.00 3.47 -1.83
N LEU A 132 20.97 3.99 -2.51
CA LEU A 132 19.57 3.71 -2.15
C LEU A 132 19.19 2.24 -2.36
N PHE A 133 19.90 1.48 -3.20
CA PHE A 133 19.67 0.04 -3.37
C PHE A 133 20.20 -0.77 -2.18
N SER A 134 21.26 -0.31 -1.50
CA SER A 134 21.87 -1.01 -0.37
C SER A 134 20.92 -1.47 0.75
N PRO A 135 19.95 -0.69 1.26
CA PRO A 135 19.00 -1.18 2.27
C PRO A 135 18.10 -2.31 1.74
N LEU A 136 17.72 -2.30 0.46
CA LEU A 136 16.88 -3.36 -0.13
C LEU A 136 17.62 -4.70 -0.10
N ILE A 137 18.93 -4.69 -0.43
CA ILE A 137 19.78 -5.89 -0.32
C ILE A 137 19.95 -6.28 1.15
N LEU A 138 20.35 -5.34 2.01
CA LEU A 138 20.65 -5.62 3.42
C LEU A 138 19.47 -6.27 4.14
N PHE A 139 18.30 -5.63 4.10
CA PHE A 139 17.10 -6.17 4.75
C PHE A 139 16.56 -7.41 4.03
N GLY A 140 16.75 -7.52 2.71
CA GLY A 140 16.44 -8.75 1.97
C GLY A 140 17.26 -9.95 2.43
N MET A 141 18.54 -9.76 2.73
CA MET A 141 19.41 -10.83 3.25
C MET A 141 19.08 -11.16 4.71
N ILE A 142 18.91 -10.15 5.56
CA ILE A 142 18.69 -10.35 7.00
C ILE A 142 17.31 -10.96 7.30
N MET A 143 16.26 -10.47 6.63
CA MET A 143 14.88 -10.81 6.96
C MET A 143 14.30 -11.91 6.06
N ASN A 144 15.09 -12.36 5.08
CA ASN A 144 14.83 -13.46 4.15
C ASN A 144 13.36 -13.59 3.69
N PRO A 145 12.82 -12.60 2.95
CA PRO A 145 11.48 -12.71 2.38
C PRO A 145 11.39 -13.81 1.31
N PHE A 146 12.52 -14.24 0.71
CA PHE A 146 12.59 -15.25 -0.35
C PHE A 146 12.07 -16.60 0.09
N SER A 147 12.46 -17.08 1.28
CA SER A 147 11.93 -18.32 1.87
C SER A 147 10.39 -18.37 1.88
N ARG A 148 9.74 -17.22 2.08
CA ARG A 148 8.27 -17.11 2.13
C ARG A 148 7.63 -17.00 0.75
N ILE A 149 8.37 -16.50 -0.24
CA ILE A 149 7.96 -16.51 -1.65
C ILE A 149 8.03 -17.94 -2.16
N GLU A 150 9.11 -18.68 -1.88
CA GLU A 150 9.25 -20.09 -2.21
C GLU A 150 8.14 -20.94 -1.58
N ALA A 151 7.87 -20.74 -0.28
CA ALA A 151 6.75 -21.40 0.38
C ALA A 151 5.40 -21.05 -0.26
N MET A 152 5.21 -19.80 -0.70
CA MET A 152 4.00 -19.41 -1.44
C MET A 152 3.91 -20.14 -2.79
N LEU A 153 4.99 -20.18 -3.57
CA LEU A 153 5.03 -20.82 -4.88
C LEU A 153 4.73 -22.30 -4.76
N LYS A 154 5.37 -22.99 -3.80
CA LYS A 154 5.08 -24.39 -3.48
C LYS A 154 3.61 -24.61 -3.12
N ASN A 155 3.01 -23.72 -2.34
CA ASN A 155 1.58 -23.80 -2.02
C ASN A 155 0.69 -23.59 -3.25
N VAL A 156 1.04 -22.67 -4.15
CA VAL A 156 0.29 -22.50 -5.40
C VAL A 156 0.38 -23.74 -6.28
N GLU A 157 1.58 -24.32 -6.40
CA GLU A 157 1.84 -25.54 -7.17
C GLU A 157 1.02 -26.72 -6.63
N LEU A 158 1.11 -27.01 -5.33
CA LEU A 158 0.34 -28.07 -4.67
C LEU A 158 -1.18 -27.86 -4.80
N PHE A 159 -1.65 -26.62 -4.74
CA PHE A 159 -3.07 -26.33 -4.95
C PHE A 159 -3.46 -26.62 -6.40
N SER A 160 -2.65 -26.22 -7.37
CA SER A 160 -2.91 -26.41 -8.80
C SER A 160 -2.81 -27.86 -9.25
N SER A 161 -1.96 -28.68 -8.63
CA SER A 161 -1.86 -30.12 -8.89
C SER A 161 -3.01 -30.91 -8.24
N GLY A 162 -3.83 -30.27 -7.39
CA GLY A 162 -4.87 -30.94 -6.61
C GLY A 162 -4.34 -31.74 -5.42
N GLU A 163 -3.03 -31.77 -5.22
CA GLU A 163 -2.33 -32.55 -4.18
C GLU A 163 -2.33 -31.87 -2.82
N MET A 164 -2.74 -30.60 -2.74
CA MET A 164 -2.89 -29.91 -1.46
C MET A 164 -4.07 -30.51 -0.68
N GLU A 165 -3.76 -31.15 0.45
CA GLU A 165 -4.71 -31.65 1.44
C GLU A 165 -5.69 -30.55 1.88
N ILE A 166 -6.94 -30.93 2.16
CA ILE A 166 -8.01 -30.00 2.57
C ILE A 166 -7.59 -29.21 3.83
N GLU A 167 -6.94 -29.88 4.78
CA GLU A 167 -6.43 -29.22 5.98
C GLU A 167 -5.37 -28.15 5.64
N ALA A 168 -4.45 -28.46 4.71
CA ALA A 168 -3.44 -27.50 4.23
C ALA A 168 -4.05 -26.31 3.46
N ARG A 169 -5.17 -26.51 2.74
CA ARG A 169 -5.94 -25.42 2.09
C ARG A 169 -6.50 -24.45 3.11
N SER A 170 -6.93 -24.96 4.26
CA SER A 170 -7.53 -24.19 5.34
C SER A 170 -6.52 -23.48 6.24
N VAL A 171 -5.28 -23.97 6.31
CA VAL A 171 -4.22 -23.42 7.20
C VAL A 171 -3.33 -22.40 6.48
N THR A 172 -3.13 -22.54 5.17
CA THR A 172 -2.23 -21.64 4.43
C THR A 172 -2.96 -20.38 3.94
N SER A 173 -2.36 -19.21 4.18
CA SER A 173 -2.91 -17.93 3.70
C SER A 173 -3.10 -17.87 2.17
N THR A 174 -2.33 -18.65 1.41
CA THR A 174 -2.45 -18.73 -0.05
C THR A 174 -3.66 -19.60 -0.44
N GLY A 175 -3.80 -20.80 0.15
CA GLY A 175 -4.91 -21.71 -0.14
C GLY A 175 -6.26 -21.09 0.21
N GLN A 176 -6.36 -20.40 1.34
CA GLN A 176 -7.55 -19.65 1.73
C GLN A 176 -7.93 -18.56 0.72
N ARG A 177 -6.96 -17.76 0.25
CA ARG A 177 -7.24 -16.70 -0.74
C ARG A 177 -7.71 -17.25 -2.07
N ILE A 178 -7.14 -18.37 -2.53
CA ILE A 178 -7.59 -18.99 -3.79
C ILE A 178 -9.05 -19.42 -3.67
N GLN A 179 -9.44 -20.07 -2.56
CA GLN A 179 -10.83 -20.43 -2.29
C GLN A 179 -11.74 -19.20 -2.20
N MET A 180 -11.31 -18.14 -1.50
CA MET A 180 -12.07 -16.87 -1.43
C MET A 180 -12.30 -16.26 -2.81
N TYR A 181 -11.28 -16.26 -3.67
CA TYR A 181 -11.36 -15.68 -5.00
C TYR A 181 -12.31 -16.51 -5.87
N GLN A 182 -12.23 -17.84 -5.81
CA GLN A 182 -13.15 -18.73 -6.51
C GLN A 182 -14.60 -18.51 -6.07
N ALA A 183 -14.85 -18.51 -4.75
CA ALA A 183 -16.17 -18.26 -4.20
C ALA A 183 -16.71 -16.88 -4.58
N ALA A 184 -15.87 -15.84 -4.54
CA ALA A 184 -16.25 -14.50 -4.96
C ALA A 184 -16.60 -14.44 -6.45
N ILE A 185 -15.85 -15.11 -7.32
CA ILE A 185 -16.15 -15.19 -8.76
C ILE A 185 -17.48 -15.91 -8.99
N THR A 186 -17.73 -17.03 -8.32
CA THR A 186 -19.02 -17.73 -8.39
C THR A 186 -20.18 -16.83 -7.95
N ALA A 187 -20.01 -16.10 -6.85
CA ALA A 187 -21.02 -15.14 -6.38
C ALA A 187 -21.26 -13.98 -7.36
N ILE A 188 -20.19 -13.48 -8.00
CA ILE A 188 -20.29 -12.45 -9.05
C ILE A 188 -21.03 -12.98 -10.28
N GLN A 189 -20.84 -14.25 -10.66
CA GLN A 189 -21.56 -14.84 -11.79
C GLN A 189 -23.06 -14.97 -11.52
N GLY A 190 -23.46 -15.15 -10.25
CA GLY A 190 -24.87 -15.19 -9.85
C GLY A 190 -25.58 -13.83 -9.95
N ASP A 191 -24.96 -12.75 -9.46
CA ASP A 191 -25.47 -11.37 -9.59
C ASP A 191 -24.34 -10.38 -9.93
N PRO A 192 -23.99 -10.24 -11.22
CA PRO A 192 -22.89 -9.38 -11.62
C PRO A 192 -23.25 -7.89 -11.60
N LEU A 193 -24.55 -7.56 -11.67
CA LEU A 193 -25.02 -6.19 -11.88
C LEU A 193 -25.16 -5.43 -10.57
N LEU A 194 -25.86 -6.00 -9.59
CA LEU A 194 -26.11 -5.36 -8.30
C LEU A 194 -25.26 -5.95 -7.18
N GLY A 195 -24.70 -7.14 -7.39
CA GLY A 195 -23.95 -7.87 -6.39
C GLY A 195 -24.88 -8.46 -5.32
N ASN A 196 -24.27 -9.17 -4.38
CA ASN A 196 -24.99 -10.01 -3.42
C ASN A 196 -25.42 -9.24 -2.15
N GLY A 197 -25.11 -7.95 -2.03
CA GLY A 197 -25.53 -7.09 -0.91
C GLY A 197 -24.84 -7.38 0.44
N THR A 198 -24.11 -8.49 0.57
CA THR A 198 -23.34 -8.86 1.76
C THR A 198 -21.83 -8.82 1.52
N TRP A 199 -21.08 -8.48 2.58
CA TRP A 199 -19.62 -8.51 2.60
C TRP A 199 -19.04 -9.90 2.89
N ARG A 200 -19.83 -10.81 3.46
CA ARG A 200 -19.34 -12.09 3.99
C ARG A 200 -19.65 -13.22 3.02
N LEU A 201 -18.63 -13.99 2.68
CA LEU A 201 -18.82 -15.21 1.88
C LEU A 201 -19.71 -16.24 2.59
N GLY A 202 -19.65 -16.33 3.93
CA GLY A 202 -20.49 -17.23 4.71
C GLY A 202 -21.99 -16.93 4.63
N ASP A 203 -22.37 -15.69 4.32
CA ASP A 203 -23.78 -15.32 4.13
C ASP A 203 -24.28 -15.71 2.72
N ILE A 204 -23.35 -15.89 1.76
CA ILE A 204 -23.65 -16.25 0.36
C ILE A 204 -23.62 -17.78 0.19
N PHE A 205 -22.67 -18.45 0.84
CA PHE A 205 -22.45 -19.89 0.75
C PHE A 205 -22.43 -20.56 2.14
N PRO A 206 -23.53 -20.49 2.92
CA PRO A 206 -23.58 -21.07 4.26
C PRO A 206 -23.35 -22.59 4.23
N ASP A 207 -24.00 -23.30 3.30
CA ASP A 207 -23.91 -24.77 3.20
C ASP A 207 -22.51 -25.26 2.82
N GLN A 208 -21.81 -24.54 1.94
CA GLN A 208 -20.44 -24.88 1.54
C GLN A 208 -19.45 -24.65 2.68
N LEU A 209 -19.72 -23.65 3.52
CA LEU A 209 -18.92 -23.38 4.69
C LEU A 209 -19.15 -24.44 5.79
N GLU A 210 -20.41 -24.81 6.04
CA GLU A 210 -20.78 -25.84 7.03
C GLU A 210 -20.29 -27.24 6.63
N SER A 211 -20.40 -27.59 5.34
CA SER A 211 -19.90 -28.87 4.82
C SER A 211 -18.38 -28.95 4.72
N GLY A 212 -17.67 -27.83 4.89
CA GLY A 212 -16.21 -27.75 4.78
C GLY A 212 -15.68 -27.71 3.35
N GLU A 213 -16.56 -27.67 2.34
CA GLU A 213 -16.17 -27.47 0.93
C GLU A 213 -15.45 -26.12 0.75
N LEU A 214 -15.96 -25.08 1.42
CA LEU A 214 -15.32 -23.78 1.55
C LEU A 214 -14.51 -23.74 2.86
N SER A 215 -13.27 -24.23 2.80
CA SER A 215 -12.40 -24.36 3.97
C SER A 215 -11.72 -23.03 4.37
N ILE A 216 -12.53 -22.00 4.66
CA ILE A 216 -12.10 -20.66 5.07
C ILE A 216 -12.43 -20.47 6.56
N THR A 217 -11.46 -20.04 7.37
CA THR A 217 -11.73 -19.68 8.78
C THR A 217 -12.49 -18.35 8.87
N THR A 218 -13.80 -18.43 9.11
CA THR A 218 -14.74 -17.30 9.14
C THR A 218 -14.51 -16.31 10.26
N GLU A 219 -13.97 -16.73 11.41
CA GLU A 219 -13.69 -15.84 12.53
C GLU A 219 -12.58 -14.80 12.23
N ARG A 220 -11.71 -15.07 11.25
CA ARG A 220 -10.59 -14.16 10.89
C ARG A 220 -10.77 -13.46 9.54
N TYR A 221 -11.57 -14.00 8.62
CA TYR A 221 -11.57 -13.54 7.23
C TYR A 221 -12.98 -13.27 6.69
N VAL A 222 -13.45 -12.07 7.02
CA VAL A 222 -14.78 -11.53 6.67
C VAL A 222 -14.82 -10.95 5.24
N HIS A 223 -13.71 -11.00 4.48
CA HIS A 223 -13.58 -10.38 3.16
C HIS A 223 -12.60 -11.14 2.24
N VAL A 224 -12.76 -10.95 0.93
CA VAL A 224 -12.13 -11.69 -0.17
C VAL A 224 -10.64 -11.36 -0.36
N HIS A 225 -10.01 -10.52 0.47
CA HIS A 225 -8.60 -10.11 0.31
C HIS A 225 -8.23 -9.59 -1.10
N ASN A 226 -9.20 -9.05 -1.83
CA ASN A 226 -9.00 -8.38 -3.10
C ASN A 226 -10.11 -7.32 -3.22
N GLU A 227 -9.74 -6.06 -3.28
CA GLU A 227 -10.70 -4.95 -3.24
C GLU A 227 -11.64 -4.96 -4.45
N LEU A 228 -11.12 -5.34 -5.64
CA LEU A 228 -11.92 -5.38 -6.86
C LEU A 228 -12.96 -6.51 -6.80
N LEU A 229 -12.55 -7.72 -6.44
CA LEU A 229 -13.45 -8.86 -6.28
C LEU A 229 -14.46 -8.59 -5.17
N GLN A 230 -14.02 -8.01 -4.04
CA GLN A 230 -14.92 -7.64 -2.95
C GLN A 230 -15.97 -6.61 -3.41
N ALA A 231 -15.55 -5.55 -4.10
CA ALA A 231 -16.46 -4.50 -4.56
C ALA A 231 -17.47 -5.04 -5.57
N TRP A 232 -17.02 -5.90 -6.50
CA TRP A 232 -17.90 -6.51 -7.50
C TRP A 232 -18.87 -7.51 -6.86
N MET A 233 -18.38 -8.41 -6.01
CA MET A 233 -19.21 -9.40 -5.32
C MET A 233 -20.31 -8.75 -4.48
N THR A 234 -19.99 -7.65 -3.78
CA THR A 234 -20.90 -6.99 -2.84
C THR A 234 -21.89 -6.04 -3.49
N ARG A 235 -21.45 -5.27 -4.48
CA ARG A 235 -22.16 -4.09 -5.00
C ARG A 235 -22.24 -4.07 -6.54
N GLY A 236 -21.86 -5.17 -7.19
CA GLY A 236 -21.94 -5.32 -8.64
C GLY A 236 -21.08 -4.31 -9.40
N ILE A 237 -21.50 -4.03 -10.64
CA ILE A 237 -20.91 -3.01 -11.51
C ILE A 237 -20.87 -1.62 -10.83
N PRO A 238 -21.91 -1.13 -10.15
CA PRO A 238 -21.86 0.16 -9.44
C PRO A 238 -20.71 0.23 -8.43
N GLY A 239 -20.46 -0.85 -7.68
CA GLY A 239 -19.32 -0.94 -6.76
C GLY A 239 -17.97 -0.78 -7.45
N VAL A 240 -17.78 -1.50 -8.56
CA VAL A 240 -16.55 -1.42 -9.37
C VAL A 240 -16.37 -0.02 -9.94
N LEU A 241 -17.42 0.59 -10.49
CA LEU A 241 -17.36 1.94 -11.03
C LEU A 241 -16.97 2.97 -9.96
N MET A 242 -17.54 2.87 -8.75
CA MET A 242 -17.19 3.75 -7.63
C MET A 242 -15.73 3.56 -7.19
N LEU A 243 -15.25 2.32 -7.17
CA LEU A 243 -13.84 2.03 -6.88
C LEU A 243 -12.91 2.65 -7.93
N MET A 244 -13.25 2.52 -9.21
CA MET A 244 -12.49 3.14 -10.31
C MET A 244 -12.53 4.66 -10.20
N LEU A 245 -13.68 5.26 -9.94
CA LEU A 245 -13.81 6.71 -9.74
C LEU A 245 -12.96 7.19 -8.56
N LEU A 246 -12.87 6.43 -7.47
CA LEU A 246 -12.04 6.77 -6.31
C LEU A 246 -10.55 6.84 -6.69
N PHE A 247 -10.06 5.94 -7.54
CA PHE A 247 -8.68 5.96 -8.03
C PHE A 247 -8.43 6.99 -9.15
N LEU A 248 -9.42 7.22 -10.02
CA LEU A 248 -9.32 8.14 -11.15
C LEU A 248 -9.49 9.61 -10.77
N THR A 249 -10.28 9.91 -9.72
CA THR A 249 -10.56 11.29 -9.30
C THR A 249 -9.27 12.06 -8.93
N PRO A 250 -8.36 11.51 -8.11
CA PRO A 250 -7.10 12.20 -7.81
C PRO A 250 -6.21 12.36 -9.04
N LEU A 251 -6.21 11.41 -9.98
CA LEU A 251 -5.45 11.53 -11.24
C LEU A 251 -5.96 12.72 -12.07
N TRP A 252 -7.28 12.88 -12.17
CA TRP A 252 -7.91 13.99 -12.90
C TRP A 252 -7.74 15.34 -12.20
N ALA A 253 -7.77 15.36 -10.86
CA ALA A 253 -7.57 16.57 -10.06
C ALA A 253 -6.14 17.13 -10.18
N VAL A 254 -5.16 16.27 -10.46
CA VAL A 254 -3.76 16.66 -10.60
C VAL A 254 -3.46 17.18 -12.01
N ARG A 255 -4.18 18.22 -12.43
CA ARG A 255 -3.83 19.03 -13.61
C ARG A 255 -2.68 20.01 -13.34
N SER A 256 -2.20 20.12 -12.11
CA SER A 256 -1.16 21.07 -11.70
C SER A 256 0.17 20.81 -12.42
N ARG A 257 0.85 21.87 -12.90
CA ARG A 257 2.24 21.76 -13.42
C ARG A 257 3.27 21.36 -12.35
N ASP A 258 2.87 21.32 -11.09
CA ASP A 258 3.73 20.94 -9.97
C ASP A 258 4.07 19.44 -9.98
N VAL A 259 5.33 19.15 -10.30
CA VAL A 259 5.91 17.80 -10.33
C VAL A 259 5.84 17.12 -8.96
N PHE A 260 5.98 17.87 -7.86
CA PHE A 260 5.94 17.29 -6.52
C PHE A 260 4.58 16.64 -6.25
N ARG A 261 3.49 17.42 -6.38
CA ARG A 261 2.13 16.92 -6.17
C ARG A 261 1.79 15.76 -7.11
N LYS A 262 2.15 15.89 -8.40
CA LYS A 262 1.98 14.82 -9.41
C LYS A 262 2.60 13.51 -8.95
N THR A 263 3.90 13.50 -8.71
CA THR A 263 4.64 12.28 -8.37
C THR A 263 4.20 11.71 -7.03
N SER A 264 3.96 12.55 -6.01
CA SER A 264 3.48 12.07 -4.71
C SER A 264 2.11 11.41 -4.78
N ILE A 265 1.17 11.94 -5.57
CA ILE A 265 -0.15 11.32 -5.76
C ILE A 265 -0.03 10.02 -6.54
N TYR A 266 0.79 9.96 -7.59
CA TYR A 266 1.02 8.72 -8.34
C TYR A 266 1.62 7.61 -7.47
N ILE A 267 2.62 7.92 -6.62
CA ILE A 267 3.17 6.96 -5.66
C ILE A 267 2.07 6.47 -4.72
N THR A 268 1.25 7.38 -4.18
CA THR A 268 0.15 7.01 -3.26
C THR A 268 -0.83 6.06 -3.94
N LEU A 269 -1.32 6.42 -5.12
CA LEU A 269 -2.29 5.62 -5.87
C LEU A 269 -1.70 4.26 -6.25
N PHE A 270 -0.43 4.23 -6.66
CA PHE A 270 0.25 2.99 -7.00
C PHE A 270 0.37 2.03 -5.81
N VAL A 271 0.75 2.55 -4.63
CA VAL A 271 0.78 1.72 -3.40
C VAL A 271 -0.60 1.14 -3.12
N TYR A 272 -1.66 1.97 -3.13
CA TYR A 272 -3.00 1.46 -2.89
C TYR A 272 -3.48 0.48 -3.94
N LEU A 273 -3.14 0.69 -5.22
CA LEU A 273 -3.50 -0.22 -6.30
C LEU A 273 -2.84 -1.60 -6.12
N VAL A 274 -1.53 -1.64 -5.81
CA VAL A 274 -0.84 -2.90 -5.56
C VAL A 274 -1.44 -3.61 -4.35
N PHE A 275 -1.75 -2.89 -3.27
CA PHE A 275 -2.40 -3.48 -2.11
C PHE A 275 -3.82 -3.95 -2.43
N ALA A 276 -4.60 -3.22 -3.23
CA ALA A 276 -5.96 -3.58 -3.63
C ALA A 276 -6.05 -4.90 -4.43
N LEU A 277 -4.95 -5.32 -5.07
CA LEU A 277 -4.88 -6.61 -5.80
C LEU A 277 -4.75 -7.82 -4.87
N PHE A 278 -4.15 -7.64 -3.69
CA PHE A 278 -3.79 -8.73 -2.77
C PHE A 278 -4.40 -8.60 -1.38
N GLU A 279 -5.07 -7.50 -1.11
CA GLU A 279 -5.76 -7.13 0.11
C GLU A 279 -6.99 -6.28 -0.23
N ALA A 280 -7.85 -6.02 0.76
CA ALA A 280 -8.94 -5.06 0.65
C ALA A 280 -8.64 -3.80 1.50
N PRO A 281 -7.66 -2.95 1.11
CA PRO A 281 -7.21 -1.83 1.94
C PRO A 281 -8.23 -0.70 2.10
N LEU A 282 -9.33 -0.68 1.33
CA LEU A 282 -10.37 0.34 1.46
C LEU A 282 -11.55 -0.15 2.30
N ASN A 283 -11.52 -1.41 2.74
CA ASN A 283 -12.54 -1.98 3.61
C ASN A 283 -12.31 -1.66 5.10
N PRO A 284 -11.10 -1.80 5.69
CA PRO A 284 -10.82 -1.29 7.03
C PRO A 284 -10.96 0.23 7.07
N THR A 285 -11.71 0.73 8.06
CA THR A 285 -11.99 2.17 8.24
C THR A 285 -10.73 3.03 8.34
N ILE A 286 -9.63 2.50 8.89
CA ILE A 286 -8.41 3.27 9.11
C ILE A 286 -7.63 3.51 7.81
N THR A 287 -7.38 2.49 7.00
CA THR A 287 -6.62 2.62 5.75
C THR A 287 -7.39 3.42 4.70
N TYR A 288 -8.71 3.25 4.63
CA TYR A 288 -9.56 4.14 3.84
C TYR A 288 -9.49 5.60 4.31
N THR A 289 -9.57 5.84 5.62
CA THR A 289 -9.45 7.20 6.17
C THR A 289 -8.09 7.82 5.86
N PHE A 290 -7.02 7.02 5.98
CA PHE A 290 -5.68 7.46 5.61
C PHE A 290 -5.59 7.87 4.14
N PHE A 291 -6.13 7.07 3.21
CA PHE A 291 -6.21 7.41 1.79
C PHE A 291 -6.86 8.77 1.57
N MET A 292 -8.03 8.98 2.17
CA MET A 292 -8.80 10.20 2.00
C MET A 292 -8.07 11.43 2.55
N ILE A 293 -7.45 11.29 3.73
CA ILE A 293 -6.67 12.38 4.35
C ILE A 293 -5.45 12.70 3.51
N ILE A 294 -4.64 11.71 3.13
CA ILE A 294 -3.36 11.97 2.46
C ILE A 294 -3.55 12.56 1.06
N ILE A 295 -4.54 12.08 0.30
CA ILE A 295 -4.89 12.66 -1.00
C ILE A 295 -5.39 14.10 -0.83
N SER A 296 -6.24 14.36 0.18
CA SER A 296 -6.73 15.71 0.46
C SER A 296 -5.59 16.67 0.83
N LEU A 297 -4.65 16.23 1.68
CA LEU A 297 -3.47 17.01 2.06
C LEU A 297 -2.57 17.28 0.85
N LEU A 298 -2.30 16.27 0.02
CA LEU A 298 -1.49 16.41 -1.19
C LEU A 298 -2.11 17.38 -2.19
N LEU A 299 -3.43 17.35 -2.38
CA LEU A 299 -4.13 18.28 -3.27
C LEU A 299 -4.17 19.71 -2.71
N ALA A 300 -4.30 19.88 -1.38
CA ALA A 300 -4.43 21.17 -0.73
C ALA A 300 -3.10 21.87 -0.40
N CYS A 301 -1.99 21.12 -0.34
CA CYS A 301 -0.65 21.64 -0.03
C CYS A 301 -0.23 22.80 -0.94
N ARG A 302 0.21 23.92 -0.34
CA ARG A 302 0.75 25.06 -1.09
C ARG A 302 2.18 24.78 -1.52
N THR A 303 2.44 24.92 -2.81
CA THR A 303 3.80 25.05 -3.36
C THR A 303 4.28 26.47 -3.10
N GLY A 304 5.42 26.64 -2.42
CA GLY A 304 5.96 27.92 -1.96
C GLY A 304 6.43 28.90 -3.06
N GLY A 305 5.71 29.02 -4.18
CA GLY A 305 6.00 29.94 -5.28
C GLY A 305 4.79 30.73 -5.78
N GLN A 306 3.68 30.80 -5.02
CA GLN A 306 2.46 31.51 -5.44
C GLN A 306 1.91 32.53 -4.42
N SER A 307 2.59 32.85 -3.31
CA SER A 307 2.10 33.87 -2.37
C SER A 307 2.68 35.28 -2.54
N ASP A 308 3.77 35.48 -3.27
CA ASP A 308 4.51 36.75 -3.18
C ASP A 308 4.27 37.72 -4.35
N LYS A 309 3.24 37.50 -5.18
CA LYS A 309 2.95 38.39 -6.33
C LYS A 309 1.55 38.99 -6.39
N GLN A 310 0.71 38.85 -5.37
CA GLN A 310 -0.63 39.46 -5.40
C GLN A 310 -1.06 40.20 -4.14
N ILE A 311 -0.13 40.52 -3.24
CA ILE A 311 -0.45 41.46 -2.15
C ILE A 311 0.70 42.44 -2.02
N GLN A 312 0.58 43.56 -2.73
CA GLN A 312 1.00 44.90 -2.33
C GLN A 312 0.68 45.91 -3.44
N PRO A 313 0.25 47.10 -3.05
CA PRO A 313 -1.10 47.48 -2.64
C PRO A 313 -2.04 47.77 -3.82
#